data_AF-A0A251RZF1-F1
#
_entry.id   AF-A0A251RZF1-F1
#
_cell.length_a   1.000
_cell.length_b   1.000
_cell.length_c   1.000
_cell.angle_alpha   90.00
_cell.angle_beta   90.00
_cell.angle_gamma   90.00
#
_symmetry.space_group_name_H-M   'P 1'
#
loop_
_entity.id
_entity.type
_entity.pdbx_description
1 polymer ?
#
loop_
_entity_poly.entity_id
_entity_poly.type
_entity_poly.pdbx_seq_one_letter_code
_entity_poly.pdbx_strand_id
1 'polypeptide(L)'
;MLTKAAAAVEVMGEDIANDVVLTHLDNTNKLPVPKSVDPQGFPSIRSGSYADIGIRRSMEDEHIRIDDLSAYLGSLPNPSAFYGVFDGHGGPEAAAYVKDNVKRLFLRNPQISHADEVEDYLRKAFRSADIALAEEPSVSSSTGTTALTALLLGRYILFLIASASCGSECRRLSSRSLQKRHSN
;
A
#
# COMPACT_ATOMS: atom_id res chain seq x y z
N MET A 1 -4.17 -14.78 17.69
CA MET A 1 -5.23 -13.85 17.23
C MET A 1 -4.57 -12.50 16.95
N LEU A 2 -4.61 -12.10 15.68
CA LEU A 2 -3.92 -10.94 15.11
C LEU A 2 -4.59 -9.63 15.56
N THR A 3 -3.78 -8.61 15.83
CA THR A 3 -4.15 -7.19 15.76
C THR A 3 -4.72 -6.91 14.36
N LYS A 4 -5.79 -6.12 14.26
CA LYS A 4 -6.47 -5.87 12.98
C LYS A 4 -6.75 -4.38 12.81
N ALA A 5 -5.75 -3.63 12.39
CA ALA A 5 -6.01 -2.53 11.49
C ALA A 5 -6.51 -3.09 10.13
N ALA A 6 -7.64 -2.58 9.65
CA ALA A 6 -8.19 -2.95 8.36
C ALA A 6 -8.58 -1.69 7.59
N ALA A 7 -8.06 -1.56 6.37
CA ALA A 7 -8.55 -0.59 5.40
C ALA A 7 -9.45 -1.32 4.41
N ALA A 8 -10.72 -0.93 4.34
CA ALA A 8 -11.66 -1.44 3.35
C ALA A 8 -11.85 -0.39 2.26
N VAL A 9 -11.73 -0.82 1.00
CA VAL A 9 -11.96 0.01 -0.18
C VAL A 9 -13.11 -0.62 -0.95
N GLU A 10 -14.24 0.09 -1.04
CA GLU A 10 -15.37 -0.32 -1.86
C GLU A 10 -15.36 0.49 -3.16
N VAL A 11 -15.25 -0.22 -4.28
CA VAL A 11 -15.27 0.35 -5.63
C VAL A 11 -16.71 0.26 -6.14
N MET A 12 -17.42 1.38 -6.15
CA MET A 12 -18.84 1.42 -6.56
C MET A 12 -18.97 1.53 -8.08
N GLY A 13 -19.60 0.53 -8.70
CA GLY A 13 -20.02 0.42 -10.10
C GLY A 13 -21.01 -0.74 -10.25
N GLU A 14 -21.96 -0.66 -11.19
CA GLU A 14 -23.14 -1.56 -11.26
C GLU A 14 -22.78 -3.07 -11.34
N ASP A 15 -23.59 -3.83 -10.60
CA ASP A 15 -23.70 -5.28 -10.39
C ASP A 15 -22.61 -6.09 -9.68
N ILE A 16 -23.10 -6.70 -8.60
CA ILE A 16 -22.41 -7.45 -7.54
C ILE A 16 -22.54 -8.94 -7.86
N ALA A 17 -21.48 -9.57 -8.38
CA ALA A 17 -21.32 -11.02 -8.27
C ALA A 17 -19.85 -11.41 -8.52
N ASN A 18 -19.24 -12.03 -7.50
CA ASN A 18 -18.14 -13.00 -7.54
C ASN A 18 -17.27 -13.02 -8.81
N ASP A 19 -16.08 -12.39 -8.75
CA ASP A 19 -14.84 -12.99 -9.27
C ASP A 19 -13.65 -12.04 -9.03
N VAL A 20 -13.05 -12.12 -7.84
CA VAL A 20 -11.67 -11.65 -7.62
C VAL A 20 -10.76 -12.83 -7.92
N VAL A 21 -10.43 -13.03 -9.19
CA VAL A 21 -9.48 -14.08 -9.58
C VAL A 21 -8.08 -13.64 -9.19
N LEU A 22 -7.53 -14.30 -8.16
CA LEU A 22 -6.15 -14.16 -7.71
C LEU A 22 -5.20 -14.78 -8.75
N THR A 23 -4.76 -14.01 -9.74
CA THR A 23 -3.71 -14.48 -10.64
C THR A 23 -2.35 -14.34 -9.98
N HIS A 24 -1.67 -15.46 -9.74
CA HIS A 24 -0.25 -15.51 -9.44
C HIS A 24 0.49 -15.09 -10.71
N LEU A 25 1.17 -13.94 -10.70
CA LEU A 25 2.03 -13.52 -11.80
C LEU A 25 3.46 -13.40 -11.28
N ASP A 26 4.33 -14.21 -11.88
CA ASP A 26 5.77 -14.17 -11.66
C ASP A 26 6.35 -12.79 -12.02
N ASN A 27 7.49 -12.52 -11.38
CA ASN A 27 8.17 -11.24 -11.14
C ASN A 27 8.68 -10.46 -12.38
N THR A 28 8.08 -10.58 -13.57
CA THR A 28 8.66 -10.04 -14.82
C THR A 28 7.74 -9.20 -15.70
N ASN A 29 6.46 -9.01 -15.38
CA ASN A 29 5.53 -8.27 -16.24
C ASN A 29 5.17 -6.90 -15.67
N LYS A 30 5.67 -5.83 -16.31
CA LYS A 30 5.23 -4.44 -16.08
C LYS A 30 3.71 -4.31 -16.20
N LEU A 31 3.12 -3.43 -15.39
CA LEU A 31 1.69 -3.11 -15.42
C LEU A 31 1.27 -2.63 -16.83
N PRO A 32 0.24 -3.24 -17.45
CA PRO A 32 -0.32 -2.73 -18.69
C PRO A 32 -1.06 -1.41 -18.43
N VAL A 33 -0.58 -0.30 -19.00
CA VAL A 33 -1.26 1.01 -18.94
C VAL A 33 -2.30 1.10 -20.06
N PRO A 34 -3.58 1.41 -19.79
CA PRO A 34 -4.58 1.60 -20.84
C PRO A 34 -4.26 2.84 -21.68
N LYS A 35 -4.37 2.71 -23.01
CA LYS A 35 -4.14 3.80 -23.98
C LYS A 35 -5.41 4.58 -24.35
N SER A 36 -6.57 4.30 -23.75
CA SER A 36 -7.82 4.95 -24.12
C SER A 36 -8.74 5.17 -22.93
N VAL A 37 -9.36 6.35 -22.88
CA VAL A 37 -10.46 6.68 -21.96
C VAL A 37 -11.69 5.92 -22.45
N ASP A 38 -12.11 4.93 -21.67
CA ASP A 38 -13.39 4.25 -21.84
C ASP A 38 -14.53 5.25 -21.53
N PRO A 39 -15.54 5.43 -22.40
CA PRO A 39 -16.66 6.34 -22.15
C PRO A 39 -17.56 5.92 -20.96
N GLN A 40 -17.40 4.72 -20.41
CA GLN A 40 -18.02 4.36 -19.15
C GLN A 40 -17.27 4.98 -17.97
N GLY A 41 -17.99 5.80 -17.19
CA GLY A 41 -17.46 6.57 -16.06
C GLY A 41 -16.52 5.78 -15.14
N PHE A 42 -15.53 6.46 -14.61
CA PHE A 42 -14.60 5.86 -13.67
C PHE A 42 -15.30 5.47 -12.36
N PRO A 43 -14.87 4.40 -11.69
CA PRO A 43 -15.46 4.02 -10.42
C PRO A 43 -15.26 5.13 -9.37
N SER A 44 -16.22 5.28 -8.45
CA SER A 44 -16.07 6.17 -7.30
C SER A 44 -15.46 5.42 -6.12
N ILE A 45 -14.56 6.07 -5.39
CA ILE A 45 -13.93 5.53 -4.18
C ILE A 45 -14.76 5.93 -2.96
N ARG A 46 -15.08 4.96 -2.10
CA ARG A 46 -15.46 5.20 -0.72
C ARG A 46 -14.58 4.35 0.18
N SER A 47 -14.03 4.97 1.21
CA SER A 47 -13.13 4.27 2.14
C SER A 47 -13.39 4.67 3.59
N GLY A 48 -12.96 3.81 4.50
CA GLY A 48 -12.99 4.03 5.94
C GLY A 48 -11.82 3.31 6.61
N SER A 49 -11.46 3.76 7.80
CA SER A 49 -10.46 3.09 8.63
C SER A 49 -10.97 2.93 10.06
N TYR A 50 -10.57 1.82 10.68
CA TYR A 50 -10.85 1.51 12.08
C TYR A 50 -9.67 0.74 12.66
N ALA A 51 -9.40 0.98 13.94
CA ALA A 51 -8.37 0.29 14.71
C ALA A 51 -8.88 0.05 16.13
N ASP A 52 -8.56 -1.10 16.69
CA ASP A 52 -8.91 -1.49 18.05
C ASP A 52 -7.73 -2.23 18.70
N ILE A 53 -7.36 -1.81 19.89
CA ILE A 53 -6.28 -2.39 20.69
C ILE A 53 -6.65 -3.78 21.24
N GLY A 54 -7.94 -4.05 21.42
CA GLY A 54 -8.44 -5.27 22.03
C GLY A 54 -7.81 -5.53 23.41
N ILE A 55 -7.29 -6.74 23.61
CA ILE A 55 -6.69 -7.18 24.89
C ILE A 55 -5.20 -6.83 25.03
N ARG A 56 -4.63 -6.10 24.07
CA ARG A 56 -3.19 -5.78 24.08
C ARG A 56 -2.90 -4.65 25.06
N ARG A 57 -1.64 -4.57 25.50
CA ARG A 57 -1.17 -3.55 26.43
C ARG A 57 -0.91 -2.20 25.74
N SER A 58 -0.58 -2.25 24.46
CA SER A 58 -0.23 -1.11 23.61
C SER A 58 -0.86 -1.30 22.24
N MET A 59 -1.21 -0.18 21.59
CA MET A 59 -1.62 -0.14 20.18
C MET A 59 -0.34 -0.02 19.35
N GLU A 60 0.03 -1.08 18.62
CA GLU A 60 1.24 -1.13 17.78
C GLU A 60 0.91 -1.03 16.29
N ASP A 61 -0.38 -1.00 15.91
CA ASP A 61 -0.77 -0.85 14.51
C ASP A 61 -0.84 0.62 14.09
N GLU A 62 -0.51 0.85 12.83
CA GLU A 62 -0.53 2.14 12.16
C GLU A 62 -1.20 2.02 10.80
N HIS A 63 -1.69 3.12 10.23
CA HIS A 63 -2.34 3.08 8.92
C HIS A 63 -2.16 4.35 8.08
N ILE A 64 -2.34 4.19 6.77
CA ILE A 64 -2.39 5.26 5.77
C ILE A 64 -3.71 5.14 5.02
N ARG A 65 -4.41 6.26 4.85
CA ARG A 65 -5.62 6.37 4.06
C ARG A 65 -5.53 7.63 3.20
N ILE A 66 -5.41 7.45 1.88
CA ILE A 66 -5.36 8.53 0.89
C ILE A 66 -6.33 8.18 -0.22
N ASP A 67 -7.43 8.93 -0.30
CA ASP A 67 -8.49 8.72 -1.31
C ASP A 67 -8.23 9.44 -2.63
N ASP A 68 -7.36 10.45 -2.62
CA ASP A 68 -6.90 11.18 -3.80
C ASP A 68 -5.37 11.22 -3.79
N LEU A 69 -4.77 10.21 -4.44
CA LEU A 69 -3.33 10.11 -4.57
C LEU A 69 -2.77 11.09 -5.61
N SER A 70 -3.57 11.45 -6.62
CA SER A 70 -3.21 12.45 -7.63
C SER A 70 -2.93 13.82 -7.02
N ALA A 71 -3.57 14.18 -5.91
CA ALA A 71 -3.24 15.39 -5.15
C ALA A 71 -1.78 15.43 -4.63
N TYR A 72 -1.11 14.28 -4.51
CA TYR A 72 0.27 14.16 -4.02
C TYR A 72 1.27 13.92 -5.16
N LEU A 73 0.89 13.09 -6.14
CA LEU A 73 1.79 12.60 -7.18
C LEU A 73 1.52 13.17 -8.57
N GLY A 74 0.55 14.08 -8.70
CA GLY A 74 0.20 14.73 -9.96
C GLY A 74 -0.67 13.87 -10.87
N SER A 75 -0.34 13.82 -12.15
CA SER A 75 -1.20 13.25 -13.21
C SER A 75 -1.22 11.72 -13.19
N LEU A 76 -1.99 11.15 -12.26
CA LEU A 76 -2.27 9.71 -12.16
C LEU A 76 -3.62 9.35 -12.81
N PRO A 77 -3.83 8.06 -13.20
CA PRO A 77 -5.14 7.59 -13.62
C PRO A 77 -6.19 7.81 -12.51
N ASN A 78 -7.29 8.49 -12.84
CA ASN A 78 -8.40 8.73 -11.93
C ASN A 78 -9.36 7.51 -11.92
N PRO A 79 -9.86 7.02 -10.78
CA PRO A 79 -9.46 7.40 -9.43
C PRO A 79 -8.10 6.83 -9.03
N SER A 80 -7.36 7.56 -8.21
CA SER A 80 -6.10 7.08 -7.64
C SER A 80 -6.13 7.20 -6.13
N ALA A 81 -5.74 6.13 -5.44
CA ALA A 81 -5.74 6.09 -3.98
C ALA A 81 -4.65 5.16 -3.43
N PHE A 82 -4.25 5.41 -2.19
CA PHE A 82 -3.24 4.64 -1.49
C PHE A 82 -3.65 4.36 -0.05
N TYR A 83 -3.62 3.08 0.31
CA TYR A 83 -3.95 2.60 1.63
C TYR A 83 -2.81 1.73 2.16
N GLY A 84 -2.57 1.81 3.46
CA GLY A 84 -1.56 1.02 4.13
C GLY A 84 -1.99 0.66 5.53
N VAL A 85 -1.67 -0.55 5.95
CA VAL A 85 -1.79 -1.04 7.32
C VAL A 85 -0.43 -1.56 7.73
N PHE A 86 0.01 -1.19 8.93
CA PHE A 86 1.30 -1.54 9.51
C PHE A 86 1.03 -2.20 10.85
N ASP A 87 1.37 -3.46 11.03
CA ASP A 87 1.21 -4.24 12.27
C ASP A 87 2.57 -4.29 12.97
N GLY A 88 2.73 -3.46 14.00
CA GLY A 88 3.94 -3.39 14.81
C GLY A 88 4.10 -4.58 15.74
N HIS A 89 5.34 -4.91 16.08
CA HIS A 89 5.65 -5.89 17.10
C HIS A 89 6.91 -5.50 17.86
N GLY A 90 6.89 -5.73 19.17
CA GLY A 90 8.00 -5.39 20.07
C GLY A 90 8.06 -3.90 20.44
N GLY A 91 7.02 -3.14 20.06
CA GLY A 91 6.87 -1.70 20.27
C GLY A 91 6.17 -1.02 19.08
N PRO A 92 5.50 0.12 19.28
CA PRO A 92 4.83 0.87 18.21
C PRO A 92 5.78 1.61 17.26
N GLU A 93 7.04 1.79 17.65
CA GLU A 93 7.98 2.72 17.02
C GLU A 93 8.31 2.32 15.58
N ALA A 94 8.54 1.03 15.30
CA ALA A 94 8.85 0.56 13.95
C ALA A 94 7.69 0.78 12.97
N ALA A 95 6.44 0.52 13.39
CA ALA A 95 5.27 0.74 12.56
C ALA A 95 5.08 2.23 12.24
N ALA A 96 5.22 3.10 13.24
CA ALA A 96 5.15 4.54 13.07
C ALA A 96 6.28 5.06 12.15
N TYR A 97 7.52 4.61 12.37
CA TYR A 97 8.68 5.04 11.61
C TYR A 97 8.60 4.65 10.14
N VAL A 98 8.20 3.42 9.84
CA VAL A 98 8.05 2.94 8.45
C VAL A 98 6.90 3.64 7.75
N LYS A 99 5.74 3.82 8.42
CA LYS A 99 4.62 4.60 7.89
C LYS A 99 5.08 5.99 7.45
N ASP A 100 5.75 6.72 8.33
CA ASP A 100 6.15 8.11 8.07
C ASP A 100 7.23 8.22 7.00
N ASN A 101 8.20 7.30 7.00
CA ASN A 101 9.23 7.25 5.96
C ASN A 101 8.65 6.88 4.60
N VAL A 102 7.75 5.90 4.50
CA VAL A 102 7.07 5.57 3.24
C VAL A 102 6.27 6.76 2.75
N LYS A 103 5.49 7.44 3.60
CA LYS A 103 4.77 8.67 3.20
C LYS A 103 5.73 9.73 2.66
N ARG A 104 6.84 9.98 3.35
CA ARG A 104 7.83 10.98 2.94
C ARG A 104 8.52 10.62 1.62
N LEU A 105 8.96 9.37 1.47
CA LEU A 105 9.75 8.90 0.33
C LEU A 105 8.91 8.63 -0.92
N PHE A 106 7.67 8.18 -0.74
CA PHE A 106 6.75 7.87 -1.83
C PHE A 106 5.94 9.11 -2.24
N LEU A 107 5.21 9.73 -1.30
CA LEU A 107 4.21 10.76 -1.62
C LEU A 107 4.79 12.14 -1.93
N ARG A 108 6.07 12.38 -1.61
CA ARG A 108 6.75 13.66 -1.90
C ARG A 108 7.79 13.51 -3.00
N ASN A 109 7.65 12.47 -3.83
CA ASN A 109 8.62 12.21 -4.90
C ASN A 109 8.18 12.92 -6.19
N PRO A 110 8.87 14.00 -6.62
CA PRO A 110 8.51 14.74 -7.82
C PRO A 110 8.82 13.98 -9.12
N GLN A 111 9.44 12.80 -9.04
CA GLN A 111 9.89 12.04 -10.21
C GLN A 111 8.85 11.06 -10.76
N ILE A 112 7.73 10.84 -10.06
CA ILE A 112 6.68 9.93 -10.54
C ILE A 112 5.91 10.63 -11.65
N SER A 113 6.24 10.29 -12.90
CA SER A 113 5.62 10.92 -14.08
C SER A 113 4.59 10.01 -14.75
N HIS A 114 4.68 8.70 -14.49
CA HIS A 114 3.83 7.69 -15.13
C HIS A 114 3.36 6.62 -14.15
N ALA A 115 2.17 6.08 -14.42
CA ALA A 115 1.51 5.06 -13.60
C ALA A 115 2.32 3.77 -13.47
N ASP A 116 3.12 3.41 -14.48
CA ASP A 116 3.95 2.20 -14.49
C ASP A 116 5.19 2.30 -13.60
N GLU A 117 5.55 3.51 -13.16
CA GLU A 117 6.67 3.75 -12.25
C GLU A 117 6.26 3.72 -10.78
N VAL A 118 4.96 3.91 -10.50
CA VAL A 118 4.44 4.09 -9.13
C VAL A 118 4.76 2.87 -8.25
N GLU A 119 4.63 1.66 -8.79
CA GLU A 119 5.00 0.42 -8.08
C GLU A 119 6.49 0.40 -7.69
N ASP A 120 7.37 0.72 -8.64
CA ASP A 120 8.81 0.70 -8.43
C ASP A 120 9.22 1.74 -7.39
N TYR A 121 8.63 2.93 -7.43
CA TYR A 121 8.87 3.96 -6.42
C TYR A 121 8.34 3.56 -5.05
N LEU A 122 7.18 2.90 -4.97
CA LEU A 122 6.66 2.39 -3.71
C LEU A 122 7.59 1.32 -3.12
N ARG A 123 8.05 0.35 -3.94
CA ARG A 123 9.04 -0.67 -3.53
C ARG A 123 10.34 -0.02 -3.04
N LYS A 124 10.85 0.99 -3.76
CA LYS A 124 12.05 1.76 -3.36
C LYS A 124 11.82 2.49 -2.03
N ALA A 125 10.66 3.11 -1.84
CA ALA A 125 10.32 3.80 -0.60
C ALA A 125 10.31 2.85 0.60
N PHE A 126 9.70 1.66 0.47
CA PHE A 126 9.74 0.64 1.51
C PHE A 126 11.16 0.15 1.81
N ARG A 127 11.95 -0.12 0.77
CA ARG A 127 13.35 -0.54 0.94
C ARG A 127 14.18 0.52 1.65
N SER A 128 14.02 1.79 1.26
CA SER A 128 14.73 2.90 1.89
C SER A 128 14.25 3.15 3.32
N ALA A 129 12.96 2.96 3.60
CA ALA A 129 12.42 3.05 4.96
C ALA A 129 12.97 1.93 5.86
N ASP A 130 13.09 0.70 5.35
CA ASP A 130 13.67 -0.43 6.07
C ASP A 130 15.15 -0.22 6.40
N ILE A 131 15.95 0.25 5.43
CA ILE A 131 17.35 0.63 5.67
C ILE A 131 17.44 1.74 6.72
N ALA A 132 16.62 2.78 6.59
CA ALA A 132 16.61 3.90 7.54
C ALA A 132 16.14 3.49 8.93
N LEU A 133 15.30 2.45 9.06
CA LEU A 133 14.87 1.90 10.34
C LEU A 133 16.01 1.14 11.02
N ALA A 134 16.75 0.33 10.27
CA ALA A 134 17.90 -0.41 10.78
C ALA A 134 19.04 0.51 11.28
N GLU A 135 19.11 1.73 10.77
CA GLU A 135 20.09 2.75 11.15
C GLU A 135 19.58 3.72 12.24
N GLU A 136 18.32 3.63 12.66
CA GLU A 136 17.68 4.58 13.57
C GLU A 136 17.97 4.26 15.06
N PRO A 137 18.81 5.04 15.76
CA PRO A 137 19.21 4.72 17.13
C PRO A 137 18.10 4.92 18.17
N SER A 138 17.09 5.72 17.86
CA SER A 138 15.96 5.97 18.77
C SER A 138 14.90 4.87 18.78
N VAL A 139 14.98 3.92 17.84
CA VAL A 139 14.06 2.79 17.73
C VAL A 139 14.75 1.54 18.26
N SER A 140 14.06 0.78 19.11
CA SER A 140 14.66 -0.45 19.68
C SER A 140 14.92 -1.49 18.59
N SER A 141 16.08 -2.14 18.65
CA SER A 141 16.49 -3.23 17.75
C SER A 141 15.60 -4.47 17.84
N SER A 142 14.80 -4.60 18.90
CA SER A 142 13.80 -5.66 19.09
C SER A 142 12.45 -5.36 18.44
N THR A 143 12.30 -4.21 17.77
CA THR A 143 11.03 -3.82 17.13
C THR A 143 11.01 -4.17 15.64
N GLY A 144 9.81 -4.33 15.12
CA GLY A 144 9.57 -4.46 13.70
C GLY A 144 8.12 -4.21 13.34
N THR A 145 7.82 -4.29 12.05
CA THR A 145 6.47 -4.12 11.53
C THR A 145 6.26 -4.94 10.26
N THR A 146 5.04 -5.43 10.08
CA THR A 146 4.56 -5.90 8.78
C THR A 146 3.71 -4.80 8.16
N ALA A 147 3.89 -4.52 6.87
CA ALA A 147 3.05 -3.59 6.14
C ALA A 147 2.29 -4.29 5.01
N LEU A 148 1.00 -4.04 4.89
CA LEU A 148 0.17 -4.36 3.74
C LEU A 148 -0.34 -3.05 3.15
N THR A 149 -0.10 -2.85 1.85
CA THR A 149 -0.56 -1.67 1.13
C THR A 149 -1.38 -2.03 -0.09
N ALA A 150 -2.32 -1.14 -0.43
CA ALA A 150 -3.13 -1.21 -1.63
C ALA A 150 -3.03 0.12 -2.38
N LEU A 151 -2.65 0.05 -3.64
CA LEU A 151 -2.55 1.17 -4.56
C LEU A 151 -3.60 1.00 -5.65
N LEU A 152 -4.53 1.94 -5.74
CA LEU A 152 -5.56 2.00 -6.79
C LEU A 152 -5.13 3.04 -7.82
N LEU A 153 -5.13 2.66 -9.11
CA LEU A 153 -4.84 3.54 -10.25
C LEU A 153 -5.86 3.25 -11.36
N GLY A 154 -6.87 4.11 -11.49
CA GLY A 154 -8.01 3.91 -12.38
C GLY A 154 -8.77 2.64 -12.05
N ARG A 155 -8.55 1.59 -12.86
CA ARG A 155 -9.19 0.27 -12.73
C ARG A 155 -8.23 -0.82 -12.21
N TYR A 156 -6.99 -0.46 -11.88
CA TYR A 156 -5.95 -1.38 -11.43
C TYR A 156 -5.75 -1.26 -9.94
N ILE A 157 -5.65 -2.39 -9.26
CA ILE A 157 -5.29 -2.45 -7.84
C ILE A 157 -4.00 -3.23 -7.70
N LEU A 158 -3.00 -2.64 -7.06
CA LEU A 158 -1.76 -3.30 -6.70
C LEU A 158 -1.71 -3.48 -5.19
N PHE A 159 -1.45 -4.71 -4.75
CA PHE A 159 -1.16 -5.02 -3.35
C PHE A 159 0.34 -5.21 -3.16
N LEU A 160 0.90 -4.60 -2.12
CA LEU A 160 2.29 -4.79 -1.73
C LEU A 160 2.37 -5.11 -0.24
N ILE A 161 3.03 -6.23 0.06
CA ILE A 161 3.35 -6.71 1.40
C ILE A 161 4.84 -6.49 1.63
N ALA A 162 5.15 -5.86 2.75
CA ALA A 162 6.51 -5.60 3.21
C ALA A 162 6.68 -6.02 4.67
N SER A 163 7.90 -6.37 5.04
CA SER A 163 8.30 -6.54 6.44
C SER A 163 9.54 -5.69 6.68
N ALA A 164 9.56 -4.94 7.77
CA ALA A 164 10.72 -4.16 8.19
C ALA A 164 11.04 -4.45 9.65
N SER A 165 12.32 -4.51 9.98
CA SER A 165 12.78 -4.71 11.36
C SER A 165 14.04 -3.92 11.60
N CYS A 166 14.23 -3.43 12.82
CA CYS A 166 15.44 -2.74 13.22
C CYS A 166 16.66 -3.69 13.32
N GLY A 167 16.45 -5.02 13.29
CA GLY A 167 17.52 -6.02 13.24
C GLY A 167 18.01 -6.37 11.82
N SER A 168 19.10 -7.15 11.72
CA SER A 168 19.79 -7.48 10.46
C SER A 168 19.07 -8.46 9.51
N GLU A 169 17.86 -8.90 9.87
CA GLU A 169 17.24 -10.11 9.33
C GLU A 169 15.76 -9.94 8.95
N CYS A 170 15.41 -8.86 8.25
CA CYS A 170 14.13 -8.76 7.55
C CYS A 170 14.33 -8.11 6.17
N ARG A 171 14.20 -8.88 5.08
CA ARG A 171 14.30 -8.38 3.70
C ARG A 171 13.32 -9.08 2.77
N ARG A 172 12.02 -9.08 3.10
CA ARG A 172 11.00 -9.59 2.18
C ARG A 172 10.01 -8.50 1.78
N LEU A 173 10.14 -8.07 0.54
CA LEU A 173 9.13 -7.30 -0.18
C LEU A 173 8.47 -8.25 -1.19
N SER A 174 7.15 -8.32 -1.20
CA SER A 174 6.36 -9.07 -2.18
C SER A 174 5.19 -8.20 -2.62
N SER A 175 4.99 -8.05 -3.93
CA SER A 175 3.81 -7.37 -4.46
C SER A 175 3.07 -8.25 -5.46
N ARG A 176 1.79 -7.94 -5.65
CA ARG A 176 0.88 -8.62 -6.57
C ARG A 176 -0.08 -7.59 -7.16
N SER A 177 -0.15 -7.52 -8.48
CA SER A 177 -1.13 -6.70 -9.18
C SER A 177 -2.39 -7.51 -9.49
N LEU A 178 -3.55 -6.87 -9.33
CA LEU A 178 -4.84 -7.38 -9.70
C LEU A 178 -5.49 -6.41 -10.70
N GLN A 179 -5.96 -6.97 -11.81
CA GLN A 179 -6.70 -6.25 -12.83
C GLN A 179 -8.07 -6.90 -12.97
N LYS A 180 -9.14 -6.12 -12.79
CA LYS A 180 -10.48 -6.59 -13.13
C LYS A 180 -10.61 -6.57 -14.66
N ARG A 181 -10.73 -7.74 -15.28
CA ARG A 181 -11.09 -7.86 -16.70
C ARG A 181 -12.61 -7.83 -16.81
N HIS A 182 -13.14 -7.13 -17.81
CA HIS A 182 -14.56 -7.22 -18.15
C HIS A 182 -14.81 -8.55 -18.86
N SER A 183 -15.86 -9.25 -18.43
CA SER A 183 -16.54 -10.26 -19.25
C SER A 183 -17.41 -9.52 -20.26
N ASN A 184 -17.29 -9.88 -21.54
CA ASN A 184 -18.16 -9.39 -22.61
C ASN A 184 -19.60 -9.89 -22.43
#